data_AF-A0A914RDF5-F1
#
_entry.id   AF-A0A914RDF5-F1
#
_cell.length_a   1.000
_cell.length_b   1.000
_cell.length_c   1.000
_cell.angle_alpha   90.00
_cell.angle_beta   90.00
_cell.angle_gamma   90.00
#
_symmetry.space_group_name_H-M   'P 1'
#
loop_
_entity.id
_entity.type
_entity.pdbx_description
1 polymer ?
#
loop_
_entity_poly.entity_id
_entity_poly.type
_entity_poly.pdbx_seq_one_letter_code
_entity_poly.pdbx_strand_id
1 'polypeptide(L)' 'MKRTNEQPREMTVEDYFYNYKGIELEYGNLPTIQCGPSSKTIYIPMELLRLSDRVQRVKKRLSDFQLARLIKAYHFLFHP' A
#
# COMPACT_ATOMS: atom_id res chain seq x y z
N MET A 1 12.29 12.51 -13.05
CA MET A 1 12.08 13.85 -13.64
C MET A 1 11.96 14.87 -12.51
N LYS A 2 12.96 15.74 -12.33
CA LYS A 2 12.81 16.96 -11.52
C LYS A 2 12.16 18.00 -12.43
N ARG A 3 10.98 18.50 -12.05
CA ARG A 3 10.34 19.60 -12.78
C ARG A 3 10.96 20.89 -12.29
N THR A 4 11.77 21.50 -13.13
CA THR A 4 12.60 22.66 -12.77
C THR A 4 11.83 23.99 -12.80
N ASN A 5 10.61 24.03 -13.35
CA ASN A 5 9.88 25.27 -13.62
C ASN A 5 8.42 25.31 -13.09
N GLU A 6 7.96 24.32 -12.33
CA GLU A 6 6.60 24.34 -11.75
C GLU A 6 6.63 24.83 -10.30
N GLN A 7 5.86 25.87 -10.01
CA GLN A 7 5.65 26.32 -8.63
C GLN A 7 4.92 25.24 -7.83
N PRO A 8 5.23 25.07 -6.53
CA PRO A 8 4.45 24.21 -5.66
C PRO A 8 2.99 24.65 -5.67
N ARG A 9 2.08 23.71 -5.92
CA ARG A 9 0.63 23.94 -5.85
C ARG A 9 -0.05 22.79 -5.15
N GLU A 10 -1.17 23.08 -4.50
CA GLU A 10 -2.06 22.06 -3.98
C GLU A 10 -2.83 21.41 -5.13
N MET A 11 -3.00 20.09 -5.04
CA MET A 11 -3.80 19.32 -5.98
C MET A 11 -4.26 18.03 -5.35
N THR A 12 -5.34 17.45 -5.88
CA THR A 12 -5.80 16.15 -5.45
C THR A 12 -4.86 15.05 -5.96
N VAL A 13 -4.89 13.89 -5.30
CA VAL A 13 -4.11 12.73 -5.74
C VAL A 13 -4.61 12.24 -7.10
N GLU A 14 -5.92 12.23 -7.32
CA GLU A 14 -6.52 11.85 -8.59
C GLU A 14 -6.04 12.75 -9.75
N ASP A 15 -6.11 14.07 -9.57
CA ASP A 15 -5.59 15.03 -10.55
C ASP A 15 -4.11 14.80 -10.85
N TYR A 16 -3.32 14.44 -9.83
CA TYR A 16 -1.90 14.19 -10.01
C TYR A 16 -1.65 12.97 -10.88
N PHE A 17 -2.32 11.86 -10.60
CA PHE A 17 -2.14 10.62 -11.36
C PHE A 17 -2.68 10.75 -12.78
N TYR A 18 -3.82 11.41 -12.97
CA TYR A 18 -4.36 11.66 -14.30
C TYR A 18 -3.42 12.56 -15.13
N ASN A 19 -3.16 13.78 -14.66
CA ASN A 19 -2.46 14.78 -15.47
C ASN A 19 -0.97 14.47 -15.65
N TYR A 20 -0.34 13.80 -14.70
CA TYR A 20 1.11 13.64 -14.69
C TYR A 20 1.62 12.22 -14.81
N LYS A 21 0.77 11.22 -14.56
CA LYS A 21 1.10 9.81 -14.79
C LYS A 21 0.32 9.22 -15.95
N GLY A 22 -0.71 9.91 -16.45
CA GLY A 22 -1.61 9.36 -17.46
C GLY A 22 -2.40 8.16 -16.93
N ILE A 23 -2.64 8.14 -15.61
CA ILE A 23 -3.36 7.05 -14.93
C ILE A 23 -4.69 7.62 -14.45
N GLU A 24 -5.77 7.14 -15.04
CA GLU A 24 -7.13 7.37 -14.55
C GLU A 24 -7.44 6.31 -13.49
N LEU A 25 -7.78 6.74 -12.28
CA LEU A 25 -8.03 5.84 -11.16
C LEU A 25 -9.44 5.26 -11.28
N GLU A 26 -9.57 3.94 -11.28
CA GLU A 26 -10.88 3.27 -11.29
C GLU A 26 -11.54 3.32 -9.90
N TYR A 27 -10.73 3.34 -8.85
CA TYR A 27 -11.17 3.27 -7.46
C TYR A 27 -10.76 4.52 -6.67
N GLY A 28 -11.00 5.72 -7.25
CA GLY A 28 -10.69 7.01 -6.63
C GLY A 28 -11.38 7.26 -5.28
N ASN A 29 -12.44 6.51 -4.96
CA ASN A 29 -13.14 6.54 -3.68
C ASN A 29 -12.43 5.76 -2.56
N LEU A 30 -11.42 4.96 -2.88
CA LEU A 30 -10.61 4.27 -1.88
C LEU A 30 -9.58 5.22 -1.24
N PRO A 31 -9.24 5.03 0.03
CA PRO A 31 -8.24 5.87 0.69
C PRO A 31 -6.87 5.74 0.04
N THR A 32 -6.05 6.78 0.22
CA THR A 32 -4.63 6.77 -0.14
C THR A 32 -3.77 6.34 1.05
N ILE A 33 -2.62 5.76 0.80
CA ILE A 33 -1.62 5.46 1.83
C ILE A 33 -0.55 6.55 1.85
N GLN A 34 -0.31 7.14 3.02
CA GLN A 34 0.82 8.03 3.23
C GLN A 34 2.09 7.19 3.41
N CYS A 35 3.09 7.47 2.58
CA CYS A 35 4.35 6.72 2.53
C CYS A 35 5.56 7.64 2.75
N GLY A 36 6.68 7.04 3.13
CA GLY A 36 7.95 7.74 3.28
C GLY A 36 8.12 8.47 4.62
N PRO A 37 9.11 9.39 4.71
CA PRO A 37 9.38 10.15 5.94
C PRO A 37 8.19 11.04 6.33
N SER A 38 7.97 11.22 7.63
CA SER A 38 6.91 12.09 8.17
C SER A 38 7.03 13.55 7.73
N SER A 39 8.23 13.99 7.35
CA SER A 39 8.47 15.34 6.82
C SER A 39 8.01 15.54 5.38
N LYS A 40 7.52 14.49 4.71
CA LYS A 40 7.05 14.54 3.32
C LYS A 40 5.62 14.08 3.21
N THR A 41 4.88 14.77 2.34
CA THR A 41 3.50 14.46 2.00
C THR A 41 3.47 13.64 0.71
N ILE A 42 3.62 12.32 0.84
CA ILE A 42 3.59 11.39 -0.30
C ILE A 42 2.39 10.47 -0.11
N TYR A 43 1.36 10.66 -0.95
CA TYR A 43 0.16 9.85 -0.95
C TYR A 43 0.13 8.96 -2.19
N ILE A 44 -0.10 7.66 -2.00
CA ILE A 44 -0.23 6.69 -3.08
C ILE A 44 -1.63 6.08 -3.03
N PRO A 45 -2.40 6.08 -4.14
CA PRO A 45 -3.69 5.40 -4.21
C PRO A 45 -3.56 3.91 -3.87
N MET A 46 -4.52 3.37 -3.11
CA MET A 46 -4.49 1.93 -2.76
C MET A 46 -4.52 1.02 -3.97
N GLU A 47 -5.19 1.41 -5.06
CA GLU A 47 -5.28 0.59 -6.27
C GLU A 47 -3.90 0.33 -6.92
N LEU A 48 -2.94 1.25 -6.72
CA LEU A 48 -1.61 1.17 -7.32
C LEU A 48 -0.60 0.44 -6.43
N LEU A 49 -1.03 -0.04 -5.27
CA LEU A 49 -0.17 -0.71 -4.30
C LEU A 49 -0.35 -2.22 -4.36
N ARG A 50 0.78 -2.91 -4.21
CA ARG A 50 0.85 -4.35 -3.94
C ARG A 50 1.67 -4.60 -2.70
N LEU A 51 1.40 -5.71 -2.02
CA LEU A 51 2.31 -6.18 -0.99
C LEU A 51 3.68 -6.45 -1.63
N SER A 52 4.74 -6.12 -0.89
CA SER A 52 6.10 -6.34 -1.36
C SER A 52 6.34 -7.83 -1.62
N ASP A 53 7.04 -8.14 -2.72
CA ASP A 53 7.50 -9.50 -3.03
C ASP A 53 8.53 -9.99 -2.00
N ARG A 54 9.15 -9.07 -1.24
CA ARG A 54 10.05 -9.42 -0.14
C ARG A 54 9.25 -9.87 1.07
N VAL A 55 9.72 -10.92 1.73
CA VAL A 55 9.12 -11.44 2.95
C VAL A 55 9.08 -10.36 4.03
N GLN A 56 7.88 -10.06 4.51
CA GLN A 56 7.65 -9.16 5.64
C GLN A 56 7.03 -9.96 6.79
N ARG A 57 7.84 -10.26 7.81
CA ARG A 57 7.37 -11.02 8.97
C ARG A 57 6.30 -10.22 9.73
N VAL A 58 5.13 -10.83 9.93
CA VAL A 58 4.08 -10.28 10.79
C VAL A 58 4.59 -10.26 12.24
N LYS A 59 4.76 -9.05 12.80
CA LYS A 59 5.17 -8.86 14.21
C LYS A 59 3.99 -8.67 15.16
N LYS A 60 2.82 -8.31 14.63
CA LYS A 60 1.60 -8.15 15.43
C LYS A 60 1.11 -9.53 15.89
N ARG A 61 0.51 -9.57 17.08
CA ARG A 61 -0.15 -10.77 17.60
C ARG A 61 -1.26 -11.20 16.63
N LEU A 62 -1.28 -12.49 16.30
CA LEU A 62 -2.36 -13.08 15.50
C LEU A 62 -3.65 -13.12 16.30
N SER A 63 -4.79 -12.96 15.63
CA SER A 63 -6.08 -13.24 16.26
C SER A 63 -6.21 -14.73 16.58
N ASP A 64 -7.08 -15.09 17.52
CA ASP A 64 -7.28 -16.49 17.92
C ASP A 64 -7.68 -17.36 16.72
N PHE A 65 -8.49 -16.82 15.80
CA PHE A 65 -8.85 -17.49 14.55
C PHE A 65 -7.63 -17.72 13.63
N GLN A 66 -6.77 -16.71 13.46
CA GLN A 66 -5.54 -16.84 12.65
C GLN A 66 -4.57 -17.84 13.29
N LEU A 67 -4.44 -17.83 14.61
CA LEU A 67 -3.58 -18.74 15.36
C LEU A 67 -4.08 -20.19 15.24
N ALA A 68 -5.38 -20.43 15.43
CA ALA A 68 -5.97 -21.76 15.28
C ALA A 68 -5.76 -22.31 13.86
N ARG A 69 -5.94 -21.47 12.82
CA ARG A 69 -5.65 -21.85 11.43
C ARG A 69 -4.17 -22.18 11.22
N LEU A 70 -3.25 -21.41 11.80
CA LEU A 70 -1.82 -21.64 11.69
C LEU A 70 -1.42 -22.98 12.33
N ILE A 71 -1.90 -23.27 13.54
CA ILE A 71 -1.63 -24.54 14.24
C ILE A 71 -2.17 -25.71 13.44
N LYS A 72 -3.41 -25.61 12.94
CA LYS A 72 -4.02 -26.66 12.10
C LYS A 72 -3.17 -26.93 10.85
N ALA A 73 -2.75 -25.89 10.14
CA ALA A 73 -1.92 -26.03 8.95
C ALA A 73 -0.56 -26.67 9.26
N TYR A 74 0.07 -26.28 10.39
CA TYR A 74 1.31 -26.89 10.85
C TYR A 74 1.13 -28.38 11.12
N HIS A 75 0.07 -28.79 11.83
CA HIS A 75 -0.20 -30.20 12.09
C HIS A 75 -0.26 -31.04 10.79
N PHE A 76 -1.00 -30.59 9.78
CA PHE A 76 -1.08 -31.30 8.49
C PHE A 76 0.23 -31.34 7.71
N LEU A 77 1.09 -30.33 7.83
CA LEU A 77 2.37 -30.30 7.12
C LEU A 77 3.41 -31.26 7.72
N PHE A 78 3.33 -31.52 9.03
CA PHE A 78 4.33 -32.32 9.75
C PHE A 78 3.81 -33.70 10.20
N HIS A 79 2.50 -33.95 10.07
CA HIS A 79 1.85 -35.24 10.34
C HIS A 79 0.81 -35.54 9.25
N PRO A 80 1.24 -36.05 8.07
CA PRO A 80 0.35 -36.40 6.97
C PRO A 80 -0.51 -37.64 7.25
#